data_AF-A0A951F9Q3-F1
#
_entry.id   AF-A0A951F9Q3-F1
#
_cell.length_a   1.000
_cell.length_b   1.000
_cell.length_c   1.000
_cell.angle_alpha   90.00
_cell.angle_beta   90.00
_cell.angle_gamma   90.00
#
_symmetry.space_group_name_H-M   'P 1'
#
loop_
_entity.id
_entity.type
_entity.pdbx_description
1 polymer ?
#
loop_
_entity_poly.entity_id
_entity_poly.type
_entity_poly.pdbx_seq_one_letter_code
_entity_poly.pdbx_strand_id
1 'polypeptide(L)'
;MSPVALIGIISRTAQDVQGVARMGTVPPSRVGQLFTGSQTRDGVLVRVDGAVSADVYLIAHNDANLLDLGQQVQAAVAHAIREMVGMDVREVNVYIQDVEAARG
;
A
#
# COMPACT_ATOMS: atom_id res chain seq x y z
N MET A 1 -18.56 0.27 0.79
CA MET A 1 -17.51 -0.61 0.20
C MET A 1 -17.06 -1.61 1.27
N SER A 2 -16.77 -2.86 0.92
CA SER A 2 -16.17 -3.80 1.88
C SER A 2 -14.67 -3.50 2.05
N PRO A 3 -14.09 -3.66 3.25
CA PRO A 3 -12.65 -3.44 3.45
C PRO A 3 -11.74 -4.27 2.54
N VAL A 4 -12.18 -5.46 2.12
CA VAL A 4 -11.45 -6.33 1.18
C VAL A 4 -11.38 -5.74 -0.22
N ALA A 5 -12.46 -5.10 -0.69
CA ALA A 5 -12.45 -4.43 -2.00
C ALA A 5 -11.50 -3.22 -2.00
N LEU A 6 -11.46 -2.48 -0.89
CA LEU A 6 -10.53 -1.36 -0.72
C LEU A 6 -9.07 -1.83 -0.78
N ILE A 7 -8.73 -2.94 -0.12
CA ILE A 7 -7.39 -3.55 -0.20
C ILE A 7 -7.04 -3.90 -1.64
N GLY A 8 -7.96 -4.51 -2.39
CA GLY A 8 -7.72 -4.87 -3.80
C GLY A 8 -7.46 -3.65 -4.69
N ILE A 9 -8.15 -2.54 -4.46
CA ILE A 9 -7.90 -1.29 -5.18
C ILE A 9 -6.50 -0.76 -4.82
N ILE A 10 -6.18 -0.67 -3.54
CA ILE A 10 -4.90 -0.13 -3.08
C ILE A 10 -3.73 -0.98 -3.60
N SER A 11 -3.80 -2.31 -3.49
CA SER A 11 -2.74 -3.20 -3.96
C SER A 11 -2.57 -3.11 -5.47
N ARG A 12 -3.67 -3.07 -6.23
CA ARG A 12 -3.63 -2.90 -7.68
C ARG A 12 -3.02 -1.56 -8.10
N THR A 13 -3.49 -0.47 -7.50
CA THR A 13 -2.98 0.88 -7.79
C THR A 13 -1.50 0.98 -7.47
N ALA A 14 -1.04 0.41 -6.35
CA ALA A 14 0.38 0.38 -6.01
C ALA A 14 1.19 -0.41 -7.04
N GLN A 15 0.70 -1.57 -7.49
CA GLN A 15 1.37 -2.38 -8.53
C GLN A 15 1.42 -1.71 -9.90
N ASP A 16 0.49 -0.80 -10.21
CA ASP A 16 0.48 -0.07 -11.49
C ASP A 16 1.50 1.08 -11.52
N VAL A 17 2.12 1.43 -10.39
CA VAL A 17 3.20 2.42 -10.34
C VAL A 17 4.50 1.82 -10.85
N GLN A 18 5.10 2.45 -11.86
CA GLN A 18 6.39 2.03 -12.40
C GLN A 18 7.47 2.03 -11.31
N GLY A 19 8.23 0.94 -11.21
CA GLY A 19 9.24 0.76 -10.17
C GLY A 19 8.78 -0.15 -9.03
N VAL A 20 7.48 -0.44 -8.90
CA VAL A 20 6.97 -1.49 -8.02
C VAL A 20 7.12 -2.84 -8.72
N ALA A 21 7.97 -3.70 -8.16
CA ALA A 21 8.16 -5.05 -8.69
C ALA A 21 7.05 -6.01 -8.26
N ARG A 22 6.69 -5.95 -6.97
CA ARG A 22 5.60 -6.73 -6.37
C ARG A 22 5.20 -6.18 -5.02
N MET A 23 4.05 -6.63 -4.53
CA MET A 23 3.64 -6.38 -3.15
C MET A 23 4.50 -7.20 -2.18
N GLY A 24 4.75 -6.61 -1.02
CA GLY A 24 5.46 -7.22 0.10
C GLY A 24 4.51 -7.96 1.04
N THR A 25 4.99 -8.20 2.25
CA THR A 25 4.23 -8.91 3.28
C THR A 25 4.00 -8.02 4.48
N VAL A 26 2.76 -8.00 4.99
CA VAL A 26 2.45 -7.28 6.25
C VAL A 26 3.15 -8.00 7.41
N PRO A 27 4.00 -7.32 8.20
CA PRO A 27 4.70 -7.95 9.31
C PRO A 27 3.74 -8.48 10.39
N PRO A 28 3.99 -9.66 10.99
CA PRO A 28 3.12 -10.22 12.04
C PRO A 28 2.94 -9.30 13.26
N SER A 29 3.94 -8.49 13.60
CA SER A 29 3.88 -7.50 14.67
C SER A 29 2.86 -6.38 14.43
N ARG A 30 2.56 -6.06 13.16
CA ARG A 30 1.51 -5.11 12.76
C ARG A 30 0.12 -5.75 12.77
N VAL A 31 0.05 -7.08 12.65
CA VAL A 31 -1.20 -7.87 12.75
C VAL A 31 -1.71 -7.95 14.20
N GLY A 32 -0.82 -7.84 15.19
CA GLY A 32 -1.22 -7.79 16.61
C GLY A 32 -1.86 -6.46 17.05
N GLN A 33 -1.69 -5.38 16.28
CA GLN A 33 -2.30 -4.06 16.52
C GLN A 33 -3.67 -3.89 15.85
N LEU A 34 -4.21 -4.96 15.25
CA LEU A 34 -5.50 -4.98 14.57
C LEU A 34 -6.65 -4.96 15.60
N PHE A 35 -6.95 -3.78 16.13
CA PHE A 35 -8.25 -3.53 16.72
C PHE A 35 -9.33 -3.58 15.63
N THR A 36 -10.55 -3.86 16.06
CA THR A 36 -11.77 -4.07 15.27
C THR A 36 -11.85 -3.17 14.03
N GLY A 37 -11.81 -3.76 12.83
CA GLY A 37 -12.01 -3.04 11.55
C GLY A 37 -10.82 -3.06 10.59
N SER A 38 -9.67 -3.58 11.01
CA SER A 38 -8.47 -3.67 10.17
C SER A 38 -8.42 -4.97 9.35
N GLN A 39 -7.99 -4.88 8.08
CA GLN A 39 -7.85 -6.02 7.17
C GLN A 39 -6.47 -6.01 6.51
N THR A 40 -5.89 -7.20 6.27
CA THR A 40 -4.58 -7.36 5.63
C THR A 40 -4.62 -8.39 4.51
N ARG A 41 -4.28 -7.99 3.28
CA ARG A 41 -4.01 -8.88 2.13
C ARG A 41 -3.08 -8.16 1.16
N ASP A 42 -2.37 -8.93 0.34
CA ASP A 42 -1.57 -8.42 -0.78
C ASP A 42 -0.60 -7.28 -0.40
N GLY A 43 0.07 -7.41 0.75
CA GLY A 43 1.00 -6.38 1.24
C GLY A 43 0.35 -5.07 1.68
N VAL A 44 -0.97 -5.04 1.90
CA VAL A 44 -1.67 -3.83 2.34
C VAL A 44 -2.36 -4.09 3.68
N LEU A 45 -2.25 -3.12 4.58
CA LEU A 45 -2.98 -3.03 5.84
C LEU A 45 -3.83 -1.77 5.82
N VAL A 46 -5.15 -1.93 5.97
CA VAL A 46 -6.10 -0.81 5.95
C VAL A 46 -6.80 -0.69 7.29
N ARG A 47 -6.85 0.54 7.82
CA ARG A 47 -7.65 0.93 8.99
C ARG A 47 -8.65 2.01 8.56
N VAL A 48 -9.90 1.89 9.01
CA VAL A 48 -10.97 2.85 8.71
C VAL A 48 -11.53 3.38 10.02
N ASP A 49 -11.37 4.68 10.25
CA ASP A 49 -11.89 5.40 11.42
C ASP A 49 -12.20 6.85 11.04
N GLY A 50 -13.37 7.06 10.42
CA GLY A 50 -13.79 8.32 9.79
C GLY A 50 -13.03 8.66 8.50
N ALA A 51 -11.75 8.30 8.42
CA ALA A 51 -10.88 8.40 7.25
C ALA A 51 -10.05 7.11 7.11
N VAL A 52 -9.45 6.92 5.94
CA VAL A 52 -8.63 5.74 5.61
C VAL A 52 -7.17 5.99 5.98
N SER A 53 -6.59 5.06 6.74
CA SER A 53 -5.15 4.91 6.92
C SER A 53 -4.71 3.64 6.19
N ALA A 54 -3.72 3.76 5.30
CA ALA A 54 -3.19 2.62 4.54
C ALA A 54 -1.69 2.47 4.77
N ASP A 55 -1.26 1.27 5.18
CA ASP A 55 0.15 0.88 5.18
C ASP A 55 0.38 -0.07 4.00
N VAL A 56 1.24 0.33 3.07
CA VAL A 56 1.51 -0.36 1.80
C VAL A 56 2.94 -0.89 1.84
N TYR A 57 3.09 -2.21 1.79
CA TYR A 57 4.37 -2.91 1.82
C TYR A 57 4.69 -3.41 0.41
N LEU A 58 5.87 -3.09 -0.11
CA LEU A 58 6.24 -3.42 -1.48
C LEU A 58 7.74 -3.74 -1.63
N ILE A 59 8.06 -4.37 -2.76
CA ILE A 59 9.42 -4.62 -3.23
C ILE A 59 9.62 -3.79 -4.49
N ALA A 60 10.73 -3.05 -4.56
CA ALA A 60 11.04 -2.18 -5.69
C ALA A 60 11.90 -2.89 -6.74
N HIS A 61 11.89 -2.42 -7.99
CA HIS A 61 12.89 -2.79 -8.98
C HIS A 61 14.27 -2.18 -8.63
N ASN A 62 15.34 -2.79 -9.12
CA ASN A 62 16.72 -2.40 -8.78
C ASN A 62 17.19 -1.06 -9.35
N ASP A 63 16.52 -0.59 -10.38
CA ASP A 63 16.78 0.66 -11.08
C ASP A 63 15.87 1.80 -10.63
N ALA A 64 14.91 1.53 -9.73
CA ALA A 64 13.95 2.52 -9.27
C ALA A 64 14.58 3.50 -8.25
N ASN A 65 14.30 4.80 -8.41
CA ASN A 65 14.55 5.76 -7.33
C ASN A 65 13.51 5.54 -6.21
N LEU A 66 13.96 5.04 -5.06
CA LEU A 66 13.08 4.65 -3.96
C LEU A 66 12.31 5.81 -3.33
N LEU A 67 12.88 7.02 -3.33
CA LEU A 67 12.20 8.21 -2.81
C LEU A 67 11.05 8.61 -3.73
N ASP A 68 11.33 8.73 -5.03
CA ASP A 68 10.34 9.09 -6.03
C ASP A 68 9.26 8.01 -6.13
N LEU A 69 9.64 6.74 -6.04
CA LEU A 69 8.72 5.59 -6.02
C LEU A 69 7.76 5.68 -4.84
N GLY A 70 8.28 5.92 -3.63
CA GLY A 70 7.46 6.06 -2.43
C GLY A 70 6.43 7.18 -2.57
N GLN A 71 6.86 8.35 -3.05
CA GLN A 71 5.98 9.50 -3.28
C GLN A 71 4.91 9.22 -4.34
N GLN A 72 5.27 8.56 -5.43
CA GLN A 72 4.34 8.19 -6.50
C GLN A 72 3.29 7.21 -6.00
N VAL A 73 3.69 6.16 -5.26
CA VAL A 73 2.76 5.20 -4.67
C VAL A 73 1.82 5.90 -3.67
N GLN A 74 2.36 6.76 -2.79
CA GLN A 74 1.53 7.53 -1.85
C GLN A 74 0.48 8.37 -2.56
N ALA A 75 0.88 9.12 -3.60
CA ALA A 75 -0.02 9.99 -4.35
C ALA A 75 -1.08 9.18 -5.11
N ALA A 76 -0.69 8.12 -5.80
CA ALA A 76 -1.59 7.27 -6.59
C ALA A 76 -2.63 6.59 -5.70
N VAL A 77 -2.20 5.99 -4.59
CA VAL A 77 -3.10 5.33 -3.63
C VAL A 77 -4.05 6.34 -2.98
N ALA A 78 -3.54 7.49 -2.52
CA ALA A 78 -4.38 8.52 -1.92
C ALA A 78 -5.43 9.06 -2.91
N HIS A 79 -5.06 9.22 -4.18
CA HIS A 79 -5.97 9.60 -5.24
C HIS A 79 -7.04 8.53 -5.50
N ALA A 80 -6.64 7.26 -5.64
CA ALA A 80 -7.57 6.15 -5.84
C ALA A 80 -8.60 6.05 -4.70
N ILE A 81 -8.16 6.19 -3.45
CA ILE A 81 -9.07 6.16 -2.29
C ILE A 81 -10.08 7.32 -2.35
N ARG A 82 -9.64 8.54 -2.64
CA ARG A 82 -10.55 9.70 -2.73
C ARG A 82 -11.50 9.61 -3.91
N GLU A 83 -10.98 9.38 -5.11
CA GLU A 83 -11.78 9.46 -6.34
C GLU A 83 -12.61 8.21 -6.61
N MET A 84 -12.08 7.02 -6.33
CA MET A 84 -12.77 5.76 -6.66
C MET A 84 -13.70 5.32 -5.53
N VAL A 85 -13.38 5.67 -4.28
CA VAL A 85 -14.11 5.20 -3.09
C VAL A 85 -14.91 6.32 -2.41
N GLY A 86 -14.53 7.58 -2.60
CA GLY A 86 -15.20 8.71 -1.96
C GLY A 86 -14.90 8.82 -0.46
N MET A 87 -13.71 8.38 -0.03
CA MET A 87 -13.30 8.43 1.37
C MET A 87 -12.11 9.37 1.58
N ASP A 88 -12.12 10.10 2.69
CA ASP A 88 -10.97 10.91 3.10
C ASP A 88 -9.78 10.01 3.46
N VAL A 89 -8.59 10.50 3.14
CA VAL A 89 -7.32 9.82 3.40
C VAL A 89 -6.63 10.53 4.55
N ARG A 90 -6.39 9.80 5.64
CA ARG A 90 -5.61 10.28 6.79
C ARG A 90 -4.12 10.16 6.51
N GLU A 91 -3.69 8.99 6.07
CA GLU A 91 -2.29 8.69 5.79
C GLU A 91 -2.16 7.54 4.79
N VAL A 92 -1.10 7.59 3.98
CA VAL A 92 -0.61 6.45 3.20
C VAL A 92 0.86 6.30 3.52
N ASN A 93 1.22 5.22 4.21
CA ASN A 93 2.60 4.91 4.56
C ASN A 93 3.12 3.84 3.60
N VAL A 94 4.26 4.10 2.96
CA VAL A 94 4.89 3.17 2.02
C VAL A 94 6.15 2.58 2.65
N TYR A 95 6.17 1.25 2.75
CA TYR A 95 7.27 0.47 3.30
C TYR A 95 7.91 -0.33 2.16
N ILE A 96 9.04 0.17 1.66
CA ILE A 96 9.87 -0.55 0.70
C ILE A 96 10.71 -1.55 1.50
N GLN A 97 10.39 -2.83 1.39
CA GLN A 97 10.98 -3.88 2.22
C GLN A 97 12.27 -4.43 1.64
N ASP A 98 12.39 -4.41 0.31
CA ASP A 98 13.56 -4.89 -0.40
C ASP A 98 13.56 -4.33 -1.83
N VAL A 99 14.62 -4.63 -2.55
CA VAL A 99 14.82 -4.34 -3.96
C VAL A 99 15.08 -5.66 -4.69
N GLU A 100 14.51 -5.85 -5.88
CA GLU A 100 14.79 -7.06 -6.66
C GLU A 100 16.29 -7.19 -6.94
N ALA A 101 16.84 -8.38 -6.71
CA ALA A 101 18.21 -8.65 -7.11
C ALA A 101 18.32 -8.52 -8.63
N ALA A 102 19.29 -7.73 -9.10
CA ALA A 102 19.71 -7.81 -10.50
C ALA A 102 20.09 -9.27 -10.76
N ARG A 103 19.34 -9.96 -11.63
CA ARG A 103 19.79 -11.28 -12.11
C ARG A 103 21.05 -11.04 -12.94
N GLY A 104 22.21 -11.29 -12.33
CA GLY A 104 23.51 -11.37 -13.00
C GLY A 104 23.68 -12.70 -13.71
#